data_AF-A0A561EBN5-F1
#
_entry.id   AF-A0A561EBN5-F1
#
_cell.length_a   1.000
_cell.length_b   1.000
_cell.length_c   1.000
_cell.angle_alpha   90.00
_cell.angle_beta   90.00
_cell.angle_gamma   90.00
#
_symmetry.space_group_name_H-M   'P 1'
#
loop_
_entity.id
_entity.type
_entity.pdbx_description
1 polymer ?
#
loop_
_entity_poly.entity_id
_entity_poly.type
_entity_poly.pdbx_seq_one_letter_code
_entity_poly.pdbx_strand_id
1 'polypeptide(L)'
;MSSNSGAESLRANDKTGAPSGDGGPIGGVASWVDERTGAAKGVRYLMKKVFPDHWSFMLGEIAMYSLIILLISGTFLTFWFVPSMGETTYTGSYVPLRGVQMSEAFASTVKISMDIRGGLLMRQIHHWAALIFVVSIALHMFRVFFTGAFRKPREINWMIGLILALLAMVEGFIGYSLPDDLLSGTGIRAMQGFILSIPVLGTYISYFLFGGGFPGEDIIPRFFTIHVLLLPAILVGLFTAHIILVMVHKHTQYPGPGRTDKNVVGYPMMPVYAAKAGGFFFVVFGITALIAGLVSINPIWMYGPYEPTMVTAGSQPDWYMGFADGALRLLPGFLEFNLFHRTFSFNIMIGAILLLPILWTIMGAYPFVESWVIGDKREHHILDRPRNAPTRTGLGMAAITFYGILFAACGNDIIAVKFQLSIDDITRSFQVGLIIMPPIVFWVTKRLCLSLQRRDRDLVLHGRESGRIVRTAEGRFFEAHEPLNEYDRWRLVSFEAHEPIALPAGTDENGVRKATARKDRLRARLSHYYFKDRIEPVTPLELAAAHHDGHAHEAIESHPDESESGHMHGGAEELGESHAYGHPSEHQHADRQP
;
A
#
# COMPACT_ATOMS: atom_id res chain seq x y z
N MET A 1 33.66 54.54 11.73
CA MET A 1 33.94 53.33 12.54
C MET A 1 32.76 52.38 12.38
N SER A 2 32.92 51.32 11.60
CA SER A 2 31.92 50.27 11.39
C SER A 2 32.63 48.94 11.58
N SER A 3 32.32 48.26 12.68
CA SER A 3 32.93 47.01 13.12
C SER A 3 32.25 45.83 12.44
N ASN A 4 32.86 45.31 11.38
CA ASN A 4 32.46 44.08 10.69
C ASN A 4 33.35 42.87 11.08
N SER A 5 33.82 42.79 12.33
CA SER A 5 34.93 41.87 12.70
C SER A 5 34.54 40.54 13.37
N GLY A 6 33.25 40.19 13.44
CA GLY A 6 32.83 38.93 14.07
C GLY A 6 32.95 37.68 13.19
N ALA A 7 32.50 37.77 11.93
CA ALA A 7 32.43 36.60 11.05
C ALA A 7 33.73 36.34 10.27
N GLU A 8 34.50 37.39 9.96
CA GLU A 8 35.77 37.27 9.23
C GLU A 8 36.91 36.77 10.13
N SER A 9 36.91 37.12 11.42
CA SER A 9 37.93 36.65 12.38
C SER A 9 37.87 35.14 12.62
N LEU A 10 36.69 34.53 12.47
CA LEU A 10 36.51 33.07 12.55
C LEU A 10 37.09 32.31 11.34
N ARG A 11 37.35 33.00 10.22
CA ARG A 11 37.94 32.42 9.00
C ARG A 11 39.43 32.74 8.83
N ALA A 12 40.03 33.51 9.74
CA ALA A 12 41.42 33.94 9.64
C ALA A 12 42.44 32.78 9.66
N ASN A 13 42.05 31.61 10.18
CA ASN A 13 42.87 30.40 10.23
C ASN A 13 42.48 29.34 9.17
N ASP A 14 41.52 29.62 8.29
CA ASP A 14 41.22 28.71 7.19
C ASP A 14 42.34 28.79 6.15
N LYS A 15 43.15 27.72 6.06
CA LYS A 15 44.20 27.59 5.04
C LYS A 15 43.56 27.68 3.65
N THR A 16 43.72 28.81 2.97
CA THR A 16 43.34 29.02 1.55
C THR A 16 44.38 28.45 0.57
N GLY A 17 44.97 27.31 0.91
CA GLY A 17 45.80 26.55 -0.02
C GLY A 17 44.91 25.73 -0.94
N ALA A 18 45.05 25.92 -2.26
CA ALA A 18 44.55 24.94 -3.23
C ALA A 18 45.07 23.54 -2.85
N PRO A 19 44.24 22.49 -2.88
CA PRO A 19 44.68 21.17 -2.44
C PRO A 19 45.84 20.73 -3.34
N SER A 20 47.01 20.54 -2.74
CA SER A 20 48.15 19.90 -3.39
C SER A 20 47.70 18.51 -3.83
N GLY A 21 47.88 18.22 -5.13
CA GLY A 21 47.48 16.97 -5.77
C GLY A 21 48.31 15.79 -5.31
N ASP A 22 48.04 15.30 -4.11
CA ASP A 22 48.53 14.00 -3.61
C ASP A 22 47.34 13.08 -3.36
N GLY A 23 46.54 12.87 -4.40
CA GLY A 23 45.71 11.69 -4.47
C GLY A 23 46.64 10.52 -4.73
N GLY A 24 46.77 9.57 -3.80
CA GLY A 24 47.49 8.32 -4.02
C GLY A 24 47.00 7.57 -5.28
N PRO A 25 47.41 6.31 -5.54
CA PRO A 25 47.08 5.61 -6.79
C PRO A 25 45.58 5.64 -7.15
N ILE A 26 44.68 5.68 -6.15
CA ILE A 26 43.22 5.85 -6.32
C ILE A 26 42.83 7.25 -6.80
N GLY A 27 43.47 8.31 -6.31
CA GLY A 27 43.21 9.69 -6.73
C GLY A 27 43.69 9.99 -8.15
N GLY A 28 44.83 9.40 -8.56
CA GLY A 28 45.31 9.48 -9.94
C GLY A 28 44.34 8.82 -10.94
N VAL A 29 43.80 7.65 -10.60
CA VAL A 29 42.77 6.98 -11.41
C VAL A 29 41.47 7.80 -11.47
N ALA A 30 41.04 8.38 -10.34
CA ALA A 30 39.85 9.22 -10.31
C ALA A 30 39.99 10.49 -11.19
N SER A 31 41.16 11.13 -11.18
CA SER A 31 41.45 12.27 -12.07
C SER A 31 41.43 11.85 -13.54
N TRP A 32 42.08 10.73 -13.88
CA TRP A 32 42.12 10.20 -15.23
C TRP A 32 40.72 9.90 -15.80
N VAL A 33 39.82 9.37 -14.96
CA VAL A 33 38.41 9.11 -15.33
C VAL A 33 37.64 10.43 -15.48
N ASP A 34 37.83 11.38 -14.57
CA ASP A 34 37.13 12.66 -14.63
C ASP A 34 37.53 13.48 -15.86
N GLU A 35 38.81 13.50 -16.23
CA GLU A 35 39.29 14.17 -17.45
C GLU A 35 38.64 13.64 -18.74
N ARG A 36 38.20 12.38 -18.76
CA ARG A 36 37.56 11.74 -19.93
C ARG A 36 36.04 11.82 -19.91
N THR A 37 35.44 11.83 -18.73
CA THR A 37 33.98 11.70 -18.57
C THR A 37 33.32 12.97 -18.08
N GLY A 38 34.06 13.89 -17.46
CA GLY A 38 33.54 15.07 -16.77
C GLY A 38 32.57 14.74 -15.63
N ALA A 39 32.58 13.50 -15.13
CA ALA A 39 31.55 12.97 -14.25
C ALA A 39 31.62 13.53 -12.82
N ALA A 40 32.74 14.10 -12.38
CA ALA A 40 32.94 14.49 -10.98
C ALA A 40 31.90 15.50 -10.49
N LYS A 41 31.46 16.45 -11.34
CA LYS A 41 30.42 17.42 -10.94
C LYS A 41 29.08 16.74 -10.65
N GLY A 42 28.67 15.81 -11.51
CA GLY A 42 27.43 15.03 -11.35
C GLY A 42 27.51 14.09 -10.15
N VAL A 43 28.61 13.36 -10.01
CA VAL A 43 28.87 12.44 -8.89
C VAL A 43 28.87 13.22 -7.56
N ARG A 44 29.56 14.36 -7.49
CA ARG A 44 29.58 15.21 -6.28
C ARG A 44 28.20 15.73 -5.91
N TYR A 45 27.38 16.09 -6.90
CA TYR A 45 25.99 16.50 -6.66
C TYR A 45 25.17 15.34 -6.08
N LEU A 46 25.29 14.13 -6.63
CA LEU A 46 24.58 12.94 -6.14
C LEU A 46 25.05 12.55 -4.73
N MET A 47 26.35 12.56 -4.45
CA MET A 47 26.92 12.23 -3.14
C MET A 47 26.48 13.21 -2.02
N LYS A 48 26.24 14.48 -2.36
CA LYS A 48 25.78 15.51 -1.40
C LYS A 48 24.27 15.60 -1.26
N LYS A 49 23.51 14.82 -2.04
CA LYS A 49 22.05 14.85 -2.02
C LYS A 49 21.54 14.41 -0.65
N VAL A 50 20.61 15.16 -0.08
CA VAL A 50 20.04 14.89 1.24
C VAL A 50 18.74 14.11 1.12
N PHE A 51 18.62 13.03 1.89
CA PHE A 51 17.42 12.23 2.01
C PHE A 51 16.82 12.38 3.41
N PRO A 52 15.50 12.62 3.52
CA PRO A 52 14.84 12.74 4.81
C PRO A 52 14.77 11.38 5.49
N ASP A 53 14.85 11.38 6.82
CA ASP A 53 14.84 10.14 7.60
C ASP A 53 13.45 9.90 8.22
N HIS A 54 12.77 8.87 7.73
CA HIS A 54 11.54 8.34 8.29
C HIS A 54 11.34 6.90 7.82
N TRP A 55 10.92 5.99 8.71
CA TRP A 55 10.79 4.56 8.41
C TRP A 55 9.89 4.29 7.18
N SER A 56 8.82 5.05 7.01
CA SER A 56 7.87 4.87 5.89
C SER A 56 8.46 5.20 4.52
N PHE A 57 9.65 5.82 4.48
CA PHE A 57 10.35 6.08 3.23
C PHE A 57 11.08 4.84 2.71
N MET A 58 11.45 3.93 3.61
CA MET A 58 12.11 2.67 3.31
C MET A 58 11.18 1.64 2.64
N LEU A 59 9.85 1.85 2.66
CA LEU A 59 8.89 0.98 1.97
C LEU A 59 9.14 0.88 0.46
N GLY A 60 9.53 1.99 -0.19
CA GLY A 60 9.90 1.97 -1.60
C GLY A 60 11.26 1.30 -1.85
N GLU A 61 12.17 1.37 -0.88
CA GLU A 61 13.47 0.71 -0.97
C GLU A 61 13.34 -0.82 -0.88
N ILE A 62 12.40 -1.34 -0.07
CA ILE A 62 12.11 -2.79 -0.03
C ILE A 62 11.71 -3.29 -1.42
N ALA A 63 10.88 -2.54 -2.17
CA ALA A 63 10.50 -2.91 -3.54
C ALA A 63 11.73 -2.93 -4.47
N MET A 64 12.58 -1.90 -4.39
CA MET A 64 13.83 -1.85 -5.15
C MET A 64 14.76 -3.02 -4.84
N TYR A 65 14.99 -3.33 -3.56
CA TYR A 65 15.85 -4.44 -3.16
C TYR A 65 15.27 -5.79 -3.57
N SER A 66 13.95 -5.96 -3.46
CA SER A 66 13.28 -7.18 -3.93
C SER A 66 13.40 -7.35 -5.44
N LEU A 67 13.31 -6.26 -6.22
CA LEU A 67 13.58 -6.28 -7.66
C LEU A 67 15.01 -6.71 -7.97
N ILE A 68 16.01 -6.23 -7.22
CA ILE A 68 17.41 -6.66 -7.38
C ILE A 68 17.56 -8.15 -7.08
N ILE A 69 16.94 -8.64 -5.99
CA ILE A 69 16.95 -10.06 -5.63
C ILE A 69 16.29 -10.90 -6.73
N LEU A 70 15.16 -10.44 -7.28
CA LEU A 70 14.47 -11.09 -8.40
C LEU A 70 15.34 -11.20 -9.65
N LEU A 71 16.04 -10.13 -10.03
CA LEU A 71 16.95 -10.15 -11.18
C LEU A 71 18.11 -11.13 -10.98
N ILE A 72 18.72 -11.15 -9.79
CA ILE A 72 19.84 -12.05 -9.49
C ILE A 72 19.36 -13.52 -9.45
N SER A 73 18.30 -13.80 -8.69
CA SER A 73 17.76 -15.15 -8.54
C SER A 73 17.14 -15.68 -9.84
N GLY A 74 16.45 -14.83 -10.60
CA GLY A 74 15.88 -15.16 -11.90
C GLY A 74 16.96 -15.51 -12.91
N THR A 75 18.04 -14.70 -12.98
CA THR A 75 19.21 -14.99 -13.84
C THR A 75 19.85 -16.32 -13.49
N PHE A 76 19.90 -16.70 -12.21
CA PHE A 76 20.37 -18.02 -11.81
C PHE A 76 19.44 -19.12 -12.34
N LEU A 77 18.12 -18.98 -12.18
CA LEU A 77 17.15 -20.01 -12.59
C LEU A 77 17.14 -20.24 -14.10
N THR A 78 17.40 -19.21 -14.91
CA THR A 78 17.41 -19.32 -16.38
C THR A 78 18.50 -20.23 -16.93
N PHE A 79 19.56 -20.52 -16.16
CA PHE A 79 20.60 -21.47 -16.59
C PHE A 79 20.13 -22.92 -16.68
N TRP A 80 19.04 -23.28 -15.98
CA TRP A 80 18.55 -24.66 -15.92
C TRP A 80 17.08 -24.83 -16.34
N PHE A 81 16.33 -23.73 -16.47
CA PHE A 81 14.93 -23.79 -16.89
C PHE A 81 14.81 -23.99 -18.41
N VAL A 82 13.95 -24.91 -18.85
CA VAL A 82 13.69 -25.21 -20.26
C VAL A 82 12.28 -24.74 -20.62
N PRO A 83 12.11 -23.62 -21.34
CA PRO A 83 10.80 -23.02 -21.60
C PRO A 83 10.11 -23.69 -22.80
N SER A 84 9.66 -24.94 -22.64
CA SER A 84 9.08 -25.76 -23.72
C SER A 84 7.89 -26.57 -23.21
N MET A 85 6.83 -26.61 -24.02
CA MET A 85 5.67 -27.50 -23.83
C MET A 85 5.88 -28.90 -24.40
N GLY A 86 7.06 -29.18 -24.97
CA GLY A 86 7.40 -30.51 -25.46
C GLY A 86 7.23 -31.57 -24.38
N GLU A 87 6.55 -32.66 -24.73
CA GLU A 87 6.26 -33.76 -23.81
C GLU A 87 7.50 -34.62 -23.56
N THR A 88 7.79 -34.89 -22.29
CA THR A 88 8.89 -35.74 -21.86
C THR A 88 8.50 -36.62 -20.69
N THR A 89 9.20 -37.75 -20.52
CA THR A 89 9.03 -38.62 -19.36
C THR A 89 10.05 -38.26 -18.28
N TYR A 90 9.59 -37.99 -17.06
CA TYR A 90 10.51 -37.64 -15.98
C TYR A 90 11.35 -38.83 -15.50
N THR A 91 12.66 -38.65 -15.53
CA THR A 91 13.67 -39.66 -15.16
C THR A 91 14.55 -39.22 -13.99
N GLY A 92 14.19 -38.14 -13.30
CA GLY A 92 15.00 -37.54 -12.22
C GLY A 92 14.91 -38.24 -10.86
N SER A 93 15.43 -37.57 -9.83
CA SER A 93 15.59 -38.12 -8.48
C SER A 93 14.27 -38.27 -7.71
N TYR A 94 13.31 -37.36 -7.91
CA TYR A 94 12.01 -37.39 -7.22
C TYR A 94 11.14 -38.60 -7.62
N VAL A 95 11.14 -39.63 -6.78
CA VAL A 95 10.53 -40.94 -7.05
C VAL A 95 9.05 -40.87 -7.45
N PRO A 96 8.17 -40.09 -6.79
CA PRO A 96 6.74 -40.09 -7.11
C PRO A 96 6.39 -39.66 -8.54
N LEU A 97 7.26 -38.89 -9.21
CA LEU A 97 7.03 -38.43 -10.58
C LEU A 97 7.80 -39.24 -11.63
N ARG A 98 8.58 -40.25 -11.22
CA ARG A 98 9.39 -41.03 -12.17
C ARG A 98 8.50 -41.84 -13.09
N GLY A 99 8.72 -41.71 -14.40
CA GLY A 99 7.91 -42.37 -15.42
C GLY A 99 6.63 -41.62 -15.81
N VAL A 100 6.35 -40.47 -15.20
CA VAL A 100 5.20 -39.62 -15.52
C VAL A 100 5.53 -38.72 -16.72
N GLN A 101 4.60 -38.60 -17.66
CA GLN A 101 4.66 -37.66 -18.79
C GLN A 101 4.38 -36.24 -18.30
N MET A 102 5.13 -35.27 -18.81
CA MET A 102 5.03 -33.85 -18.45
C MET A 102 5.72 -32.97 -19.48
N SER A 103 5.42 -31.67 -19.47
CA SER A 103 6.18 -30.69 -20.24
C SER A 103 7.65 -30.63 -19.82
N GLU A 104 8.53 -30.29 -20.76
CA GLU A 104 9.94 -29.99 -20.49
C GLU A 104 10.12 -28.85 -19.47
N ALA A 105 9.20 -27.88 -19.46
CA ALA A 105 9.12 -26.82 -18.47
C ALA A 105 8.94 -27.37 -17.04
N PHE A 106 7.95 -28.24 -16.84
CA PHE A 106 7.73 -28.85 -15.53
C PHE A 106 8.89 -29.78 -15.14
N ALA A 107 9.37 -30.63 -16.07
CA ALA A 107 10.50 -31.53 -15.83
C ALA A 107 11.78 -30.78 -15.40
N SER A 108 12.12 -29.69 -16.10
CA SER A 108 13.29 -28.87 -15.76
C SER A 108 13.11 -28.15 -14.41
N THR A 109 11.90 -27.72 -14.06
CA THR A 109 11.63 -27.08 -12.76
C THR A 109 11.73 -28.07 -11.59
N VAL A 110 11.28 -29.31 -11.77
CA VAL A 110 11.49 -30.37 -10.76
C VAL A 110 12.99 -30.69 -10.62
N LYS A 111 13.75 -30.75 -11.71
CA LYS A 111 15.22 -30.92 -11.66
C LYS A 111 15.91 -29.77 -10.91
N ILE A 112 15.52 -28.51 -11.14
CA ILE A 112 16.02 -27.37 -10.36
C ILE A 112 15.75 -27.57 -8.86
N SER A 113 14.57 -28.09 -8.53
CA SER A 113 14.15 -28.32 -7.14
C SER A 113 14.98 -29.41 -6.45
N MET A 114 15.27 -30.50 -7.15
CA MET A 114 15.73 -31.74 -6.51
C MET A 114 17.19 -32.06 -6.79
N ASP A 115 17.68 -31.70 -7.99
CA ASP A 115 18.97 -32.17 -8.52
C ASP A 115 20.04 -31.07 -8.52
N ILE A 116 19.64 -29.80 -8.54
CA ILE A 116 20.57 -28.66 -8.51
C ILE A 116 20.86 -28.28 -7.05
N ARG A 117 22.15 -28.28 -6.66
CA ARG A 117 22.56 -27.89 -5.30
C ARG A 117 22.17 -26.44 -5.01
N GLY A 118 21.28 -26.26 -4.03
CA GLY A 118 20.73 -24.94 -3.69
C GLY A 118 19.65 -24.43 -4.65
N GLY A 119 19.26 -25.22 -5.65
CA GLY A 119 18.27 -24.82 -6.66
C GLY A 119 16.87 -24.61 -6.07
N LEU A 120 16.42 -25.48 -5.15
CA LEU A 120 15.17 -25.26 -4.42
C LEU A 120 15.18 -23.95 -3.63
N LEU A 121 16.24 -23.71 -2.85
CA LEU A 121 16.37 -22.48 -2.06
C LEU A 121 16.33 -21.26 -2.97
N MET A 122 17.04 -21.27 -4.10
CA MET A 122 17.02 -20.14 -5.03
C MET A 122 15.64 -19.91 -5.64
N ARG A 123 14.91 -20.99 -5.99
CA ARG A 123 13.53 -20.88 -6.49
C ARG A 123 12.59 -20.30 -5.42
N GLN A 124 12.74 -20.73 -4.17
CA GLN A 124 11.96 -20.20 -3.06
C GLN A 124 12.31 -18.74 -2.75
N ILE A 125 13.60 -18.36 -2.79
CA ILE A 125 14.04 -16.96 -2.68
C ILE A 125 13.40 -16.12 -3.79
N HIS A 126 13.42 -16.61 -5.03
CA HIS A 126 12.82 -15.90 -6.16
C HIS A 126 11.32 -15.67 -5.94
N HIS A 127 10.58 -16.70 -5.57
CA HIS A 127 9.14 -16.60 -5.36
C HIS A 127 8.77 -15.74 -4.15
N TRP A 128 9.47 -15.88 -3.01
CA TRP A 128 9.27 -15.02 -1.84
C TRP A 128 9.66 -13.57 -2.12
N ALA A 129 10.73 -13.33 -2.88
CA ALA A 129 11.10 -11.99 -3.32
C ALA A 129 10.00 -11.38 -4.21
N ALA A 130 9.34 -12.17 -5.07
CA ALA A 130 8.19 -11.72 -5.86
C ALA A 130 7.02 -11.29 -4.97
N LEU A 131 6.69 -12.08 -3.95
CA LEU A 131 5.64 -11.72 -2.99
C LEU A 131 5.98 -10.43 -2.22
N ILE A 132 7.20 -10.33 -1.69
CA ILE A 132 7.66 -9.15 -0.93
C ILE A 132 7.73 -7.92 -1.85
N PHE A 133 8.13 -8.10 -3.11
CA PHE A 133 8.14 -7.04 -4.12
C PHE A 133 6.75 -6.42 -4.30
N VAL A 134 5.73 -7.25 -4.55
CA VAL A 134 4.37 -6.73 -4.77
C VAL A 134 3.77 -6.18 -3.46
N VAL A 135 4.03 -6.81 -2.31
CA VAL A 135 3.55 -6.31 -1.00
C VAL A 135 4.15 -4.94 -0.70
N SER A 136 5.45 -4.78 -0.91
CA SER A 136 6.14 -3.52 -0.66
C SER A 136 5.70 -2.41 -1.63
N ILE A 137 5.40 -2.74 -2.89
CA ILE A 137 4.75 -1.80 -3.81
C ILE A 137 3.40 -1.35 -3.26
N ALA A 138 2.53 -2.26 -2.82
CA ALA A 138 1.22 -1.92 -2.27
C ALA A 138 1.35 -1.02 -1.02
N LEU A 139 2.23 -1.38 -0.07
CA LEU A 139 2.50 -0.57 1.12
C LEU A 139 3.09 0.80 0.77
N HIS A 140 3.97 0.87 -0.22
CA HIS A 140 4.52 2.12 -0.73
C HIS A 140 3.44 3.00 -1.37
N MET A 141 2.55 2.42 -2.17
CA MET A 141 1.40 3.12 -2.75
C MET A 141 0.46 3.65 -1.67
N PHE A 142 0.15 2.86 -0.64
CA PHE A 142 -0.63 3.31 0.51
C PHE A 142 0.05 4.49 1.20
N ARG A 143 1.35 4.41 1.47
CA ARG A 143 2.11 5.53 2.03
C ARG A 143 1.96 6.77 1.18
N VAL A 144 2.17 6.67 -0.13
CA VAL A 144 2.09 7.80 -1.06
C VAL A 144 0.67 8.39 -1.11
N PHE A 145 -0.35 7.54 -1.15
CA PHE A 145 -1.75 7.95 -1.18
C PHE A 145 -2.17 8.66 0.12
N PHE A 146 -2.00 8.01 1.28
CA PHE A 146 -2.48 8.56 2.55
C PHE A 146 -1.74 9.84 2.95
N THR A 147 -0.46 9.96 2.60
CA THR A 147 0.35 11.14 2.91
C THR A 147 0.25 12.27 1.86
N GLY A 148 -0.49 12.06 0.77
CA GLY A 148 -0.61 13.06 -0.30
C GLY A 148 0.70 13.31 -1.06
N ALA A 149 1.61 12.32 -1.09
CA ALA A 149 2.93 12.45 -1.72
C ALA A 149 2.87 12.46 -3.26
N PHE A 150 1.71 12.18 -3.85
CA PHE A 150 1.46 12.26 -5.29
C PHE A 150 1.13 13.69 -5.76
N ARG A 151 0.84 14.62 -4.85
CA ARG A 151 0.51 16.01 -5.19
C ARG A 151 1.67 16.68 -5.93
N LYS A 152 1.36 17.79 -6.61
CA LYS A 152 2.32 18.58 -7.40
C LYS A 152 3.67 18.72 -6.67
N PRO A 153 4.80 18.41 -7.31
CA PRO A 153 5.02 18.08 -8.74
C PRO A 153 5.11 16.57 -9.07
N ARG A 154 4.45 15.68 -8.31
CA ARG A 154 4.68 14.22 -8.36
C ARG A 154 3.57 13.41 -9.02
N GLU A 155 2.63 14.05 -9.72
CA GLU A 155 1.53 13.37 -10.39
C GLU A 155 2.03 12.40 -11.48
N ILE A 156 3.05 12.81 -12.26
CA ILE A 156 3.67 11.93 -13.27
C ILE A 156 4.37 10.75 -12.59
N ASN A 157 5.04 10.98 -11.46
CA ASN A 157 5.72 9.91 -10.74
C ASN A 157 4.73 8.89 -10.17
N TRP A 158 3.54 9.34 -9.74
CA TRP A 158 2.42 8.47 -9.38
C TRP A 158 1.95 7.63 -10.57
N MET A 159 1.76 8.22 -11.76
CA MET A 159 1.37 7.46 -12.95
C MET A 159 2.39 6.39 -13.33
N ILE A 160 3.69 6.72 -13.29
CA ILE A 160 4.76 5.74 -13.51
C ILE A 160 4.70 4.64 -12.44
N GLY A 161 4.51 4.99 -11.17
CA GLY A 161 4.35 4.05 -10.07
C GLY A 161 3.16 3.10 -10.25
N LEU A 162 2.03 3.59 -10.76
CA LEU A 162 0.86 2.76 -11.07
C LEU A 162 1.13 1.77 -12.21
N ILE A 163 1.84 2.20 -13.25
CA ILE A 163 2.24 1.32 -14.35
C ILE A 163 3.21 0.25 -13.82
N LEU A 164 4.21 0.65 -13.02
CA LEU A 164 5.12 -0.30 -12.36
C LEU A 164 4.37 -1.34 -11.52
N ALA A 165 3.36 -0.91 -10.74
CA ALA A 165 2.54 -1.82 -9.95
C ALA A 165 1.74 -2.80 -10.83
N LEU A 166 1.15 -2.32 -11.94
CA LEU A 166 0.44 -3.19 -12.88
C LEU A 166 1.38 -4.23 -13.50
N LEU A 167 2.52 -3.78 -13.99
CA LEU A 167 3.52 -4.63 -14.62
C LEU A 167 4.07 -5.65 -13.63
N ALA A 168 4.31 -5.27 -12.37
CA ALA A 168 4.76 -6.19 -11.33
C ALA A 168 3.75 -7.32 -11.06
N MET A 169 2.45 -7.01 -11.09
CA MET A 169 1.40 -8.02 -10.91
C MET A 169 1.29 -8.98 -12.10
N VAL A 170 1.31 -8.43 -13.32
CA VAL A 170 1.31 -9.24 -14.55
C VAL A 170 2.58 -10.10 -14.62
N GLU A 171 3.72 -9.52 -14.24
CA GLU A 171 5.00 -10.22 -14.25
C GLU A 171 5.02 -11.38 -13.26
N GLY A 172 4.53 -11.16 -12.04
CA GLY A 172 4.38 -12.22 -11.06
C GLY A 172 3.44 -13.33 -11.54
N PHE A 173 2.33 -12.97 -12.21
CA PHE A 173 1.40 -13.95 -12.80
C PHE A 173 2.07 -14.83 -13.85
N ILE A 174 2.81 -14.22 -14.78
CA ILE A 174 3.53 -14.95 -15.82
C ILE A 174 4.63 -15.83 -15.20
N GLY A 175 5.34 -15.33 -14.19
CA GLY A 175 6.44 -16.04 -13.53
C GLY A 175 6.03 -17.36 -12.88
N TYR A 176 4.96 -17.37 -12.05
CA TYR A 176 4.48 -18.62 -11.44
C TYR A 176 3.79 -19.55 -12.45
N SER A 177 3.45 -19.04 -13.64
CA SER A 177 2.84 -19.81 -14.72
C SER A 177 3.87 -20.61 -15.54
N LEU A 178 5.15 -20.23 -15.50
CA LEU A 178 6.23 -20.88 -16.27
C LEU A 178 6.46 -22.36 -15.94
N PRO A 179 6.40 -22.80 -14.66
CA PRO A 179 6.65 -24.21 -14.32
C PRO A 179 5.67 -25.19 -14.93
N ASP A 180 4.48 -24.76 -15.37
CA ASP A 180 3.44 -25.64 -15.92
C ASP A 180 3.04 -26.78 -14.94
N ASP A 181 2.89 -26.43 -13.66
CA ASP A 181 2.33 -27.32 -12.66
C ASP A 181 0.79 -27.31 -12.69
N LEU A 182 0.15 -28.31 -12.08
CA LEU A 182 -1.30 -28.45 -12.14
C LEU A 182 -2.06 -27.20 -11.66
N LEU A 183 -1.57 -26.52 -10.62
CA LEU A 183 -2.18 -25.31 -10.06
C LEU A 183 -1.95 -24.10 -10.98
N SER A 184 -0.73 -23.96 -11.52
CA SER A 184 -0.43 -22.87 -12.44
C SER A 184 -1.21 -23.01 -13.75
N GLY A 185 -1.30 -24.22 -14.30
CA GLY A 185 -2.00 -24.50 -15.55
C GLY A 185 -3.51 -24.29 -15.48
N THR A 186 -4.17 -24.58 -14.34
CA THR A 186 -5.58 -24.18 -14.14
C THR A 186 -5.74 -22.66 -14.10
N GLY A 187 -4.75 -21.94 -13.57
CA GLY A 187 -4.67 -20.47 -13.64
C GLY A 187 -4.57 -19.94 -15.08
N ILE A 188 -3.71 -20.53 -15.91
CA ILE A 188 -3.59 -20.18 -17.34
C ILE A 188 -4.90 -20.51 -18.08
N ARG A 189 -5.56 -21.62 -17.74
CA ARG A 189 -6.86 -21.98 -18.30
C ARG A 189 -7.93 -20.95 -17.93
N ALA A 190 -7.95 -20.47 -16.68
CA ALA A 190 -8.84 -19.39 -16.26
C ALA A 190 -8.55 -18.09 -17.04
N MET A 191 -7.27 -17.71 -17.19
CA MET A 191 -6.85 -16.58 -18.02
C MET A 191 -7.36 -16.70 -19.46
N GLN A 192 -7.28 -17.88 -20.07
CA GLN A 192 -7.85 -18.10 -21.40
C GLN A 192 -9.36 -17.85 -21.41
N GLY A 193 -10.10 -18.34 -20.41
CA GLY A 193 -11.52 -18.06 -20.25
C GLY A 193 -11.82 -16.56 -20.17
N PHE A 194 -10.96 -15.78 -19.49
CA PHE A 194 -11.10 -14.32 -19.41
C PHE A 194 -10.91 -13.68 -20.78
N ILE A 195 -9.90 -14.10 -21.53
CA ILE A 195 -9.63 -13.60 -22.88
C ILE A 195 -10.80 -13.91 -23.82
N LEU A 196 -11.34 -15.13 -23.75
CA LEU A 196 -12.49 -15.55 -24.55
C LEU A 196 -13.76 -14.76 -24.24
N SER A 197 -13.89 -14.20 -23.02
CA SER A 197 -15.01 -13.33 -22.66
C SER A 197 -15.01 -11.98 -23.38
N ILE A 198 -13.90 -11.58 -24.02
CA ILE A 198 -13.80 -10.33 -24.79
C ILE A 198 -14.62 -10.46 -26.08
N PRO A 199 -15.69 -9.67 -26.26
CA PRO A 199 -16.50 -9.73 -27.46
C PRO A 199 -15.66 -9.42 -28.70
N VAL A 200 -15.92 -10.14 -29.79
CA VAL A 200 -15.28 -9.98 -31.10
C VAL A 200 -13.80 -10.41 -31.15
N LEU A 201 -12.95 -9.94 -30.23
CA LEU A 201 -11.50 -10.13 -30.29
C LEU A 201 -10.99 -11.34 -29.49
N GLY A 202 -11.76 -11.85 -28.52
CA GLY A 202 -11.28 -12.86 -27.56
C GLY A 202 -10.71 -14.11 -28.21
N THR A 203 -11.40 -14.70 -29.20
CA THR A 203 -10.92 -15.89 -29.91
C THR A 203 -9.61 -15.62 -30.66
N TYR A 204 -9.49 -14.47 -31.33
CA TYR A 204 -8.26 -14.11 -32.05
C TYR A 204 -7.08 -13.94 -31.11
N ILE A 205 -7.28 -13.27 -29.96
CA ILE A 205 -6.24 -13.07 -28.95
C ILE A 205 -5.82 -14.41 -28.34
N SER A 206 -6.77 -15.29 -28.02
CA SER A 206 -6.48 -16.63 -27.49
C SER A 206 -5.64 -17.42 -28.50
N TYR A 207 -6.10 -17.57 -29.75
CA TYR A 207 -5.36 -18.35 -30.75
C TYR A 207 -3.99 -17.74 -31.06
N PHE A 208 -3.88 -16.40 -31.04
CA PHE A 208 -2.60 -15.73 -31.14
C PHE A 208 -1.69 -16.18 -30.02
N LEU A 209 -2.07 -16.00 -28.75
CA LEU A 209 -1.21 -16.26 -27.58
C LEU A 209 -0.80 -17.72 -27.43
N PHE A 210 -1.73 -18.65 -27.64
CA PHE A 210 -1.51 -20.09 -27.42
C PHE A 210 -0.95 -20.83 -28.65
N GLY A 211 -0.92 -20.19 -29.83
CA GLY A 211 -0.50 -20.84 -31.08
C GLY A 211 -1.50 -21.89 -31.59
N GLY A 212 -2.72 -21.91 -31.05
CA GLY A 212 -3.75 -22.91 -31.36
C GLY A 212 -4.84 -23.00 -30.29
N GLY A 213 -5.47 -24.17 -30.20
CA GLY A 213 -6.33 -24.51 -29.06
C GLY A 213 -5.51 -24.74 -27.79
N PHE A 214 -6.12 -24.54 -26.63
CA PHE A 214 -5.47 -24.77 -25.34
C PHE A 214 -5.26 -26.27 -25.08
N PRO A 215 -4.15 -26.71 -24.44
CA PRO A 215 -3.12 -25.90 -23.77
C PRO A 215 -2.18 -25.13 -24.71
N GLY A 216 -1.97 -25.61 -25.94
CA GLY A 216 -1.10 -24.97 -26.92
C GLY A 216 0.38 -25.09 -26.59
N GLU A 217 1.24 -25.07 -27.61
CA GLU A 217 2.68 -25.28 -27.46
C GLU A 217 3.46 -23.97 -27.23
N ASP A 218 2.86 -22.85 -27.63
CA ASP A 218 3.56 -21.56 -27.74
C ASP A 218 3.54 -20.74 -26.44
N ILE A 219 2.62 -21.05 -25.51
CA ILE A 219 2.33 -20.17 -24.37
C ILE A 219 3.52 -20.04 -23.41
N ILE A 220 4.16 -21.15 -23.02
CA ILE A 220 5.32 -21.14 -22.11
C ILE A 220 6.55 -20.49 -22.74
N PRO A 221 6.97 -20.80 -23.98
CA PRO A 221 8.06 -20.09 -24.65
C PRO A 221 7.83 -18.56 -24.73
N ARG A 222 6.59 -18.13 -25.01
CA ARG A 222 6.23 -16.71 -25.07
C ARG A 222 6.24 -16.05 -23.71
N PHE A 223 5.65 -16.70 -22.71
CA PHE A 223 5.69 -16.26 -21.32
C PHE A 223 7.12 -16.12 -20.83
N PHE A 224 8.00 -17.07 -21.15
CA PHE A 224 9.41 -16.99 -20.81
C PHE A 224 10.08 -15.76 -21.41
N THR A 225 9.87 -15.50 -22.69
CA THR A 225 10.41 -14.30 -23.37
C THR A 225 9.90 -13.01 -22.72
N ILE A 226 8.61 -12.97 -22.39
CA ILE A 226 7.98 -11.80 -21.77
C ILE A 226 8.53 -11.60 -20.34
N HIS A 227 8.63 -12.67 -19.56
CA HIS A 227 9.01 -12.68 -18.14
C HIS A 227 10.49 -12.48 -17.88
N VAL A 228 11.36 -12.97 -18.77
CA VAL A 228 12.82 -12.86 -18.56
C VAL A 228 13.38 -11.59 -19.20
N LEU A 229 12.81 -11.15 -20.32
CA LEU A 229 13.35 -10.05 -21.10
C LEU A 229 12.44 -8.82 -21.10
N LEU A 230 11.24 -8.94 -21.65
CA LEU A 230 10.43 -7.76 -22.01
C LEU A 230 9.95 -6.99 -20.79
N LEU A 231 9.26 -7.65 -19.85
CA LEU A 231 8.70 -7.01 -18.67
C LEU A 231 9.79 -6.56 -17.68
N PRO A 232 10.85 -7.35 -17.38
CA PRO A 232 11.94 -6.86 -16.54
C PRO A 232 12.63 -5.64 -17.14
N ALA A 233 12.89 -5.61 -18.45
CA ALA A 233 13.52 -4.46 -19.10
C ALA A 233 12.65 -3.20 -18.99
N ILE A 234 11.33 -3.32 -19.20
CA ILE A 234 10.39 -2.21 -19.03
C ILE A 234 10.32 -1.78 -17.56
N LEU A 235 10.24 -2.72 -16.62
CA LEU A 235 10.24 -2.46 -15.18
C LEU A 235 11.50 -1.70 -14.76
N VAL A 236 12.68 -2.13 -15.18
CA VAL A 236 13.97 -1.46 -14.89
C VAL A 236 14.00 -0.06 -15.51
N GLY A 237 13.55 0.11 -16.75
CA GLY A 237 13.49 1.41 -17.43
C GLY A 237 12.56 2.40 -16.72
N LEU A 238 11.33 1.98 -16.42
CA LEU A 238 10.34 2.78 -15.70
C LEU A 238 10.77 3.06 -14.26
N PHE A 239 11.38 2.08 -13.58
CA PHE A 239 11.93 2.26 -12.24
C PHE A 239 13.06 3.30 -12.24
N THR A 240 13.94 3.26 -13.24
CA THR A 240 14.99 4.26 -13.41
C THR A 240 14.38 5.66 -13.59
N ALA A 241 13.37 5.81 -14.45
CA ALA A 241 12.65 7.06 -14.62
C ALA A 241 11.96 7.52 -13.32
N HIS A 242 11.35 6.60 -12.58
CA HIS A 242 10.70 6.85 -11.30
C HIS A 242 11.70 7.41 -10.26
N ILE A 243 12.86 6.77 -10.11
CA ILE A 243 13.91 7.24 -9.19
C ILE A 243 14.51 8.57 -9.65
N ILE A 244 14.70 8.78 -10.95
CA ILE A 244 15.13 10.08 -11.50
C ILE A 244 14.17 11.20 -11.10
N LEU A 245 12.85 11.00 -11.20
CA LEU A 245 11.88 12.02 -10.78
C LEU A 245 11.93 12.29 -9.27
N VAL A 246 12.08 11.25 -8.45
CA VAL A 246 12.29 11.40 -6.99
C VAL A 246 13.56 12.20 -6.71
N MET A 247 14.61 11.98 -7.51
CA MET A 247 15.85 12.74 -7.40
C MET A 247 15.66 14.20 -7.83
N VAL A 248 15.11 14.46 -9.00
CA VAL A 248 14.98 15.82 -9.57
C VAL A 248 14.04 16.68 -8.71
N HIS A 249 12.88 16.16 -8.31
CA HIS A 249 11.89 16.92 -7.53
C HIS A 249 12.15 16.92 -6.01
N LYS A 250 13.25 16.30 -5.58
CA LYS A 250 13.58 16.01 -4.17
C LYS A 250 12.52 15.14 -3.47
N HIS A 251 12.97 14.33 -2.51
CA HIS A 251 12.05 13.51 -1.72
C HIS A 251 11.16 14.38 -0.81
N THR A 252 9.92 13.96 -0.58
CA THR A 252 8.99 14.61 0.35
C THR A 252 9.39 14.39 1.81
N GLN A 253 8.90 15.21 2.73
CA GLN A 253 9.18 15.06 4.16
C GLN A 253 7.92 15.31 5.01
N TYR A 254 7.82 14.64 6.16
CA TYR A 254 6.78 14.97 7.13
C TYR A 254 7.04 16.35 7.73
N PRO A 255 5.98 17.10 8.11
CA PRO A 255 6.15 18.37 8.79
C PRO A 255 6.97 18.17 10.06
N GLY A 256 7.92 19.06 10.28
CA GLY A 256 8.74 19.08 11.47
C GLY A 256 9.55 20.37 11.58
N PRO A 257 10.24 20.58 12.72
CA PRO A 257 11.05 21.77 12.94
C PRO A 257 12.09 21.94 11.82
N GLY A 258 12.16 23.15 11.25
CA GLY A 258 13.08 23.47 10.15
C GLY A 258 12.74 22.83 8.80
N ARG A 259 11.60 22.13 8.67
CA ARG A 259 11.13 21.51 7.42
C ARG A 259 10.12 22.42 6.73
N THR A 260 10.44 22.83 5.51
CA THR A 260 9.62 23.72 4.67
C THR A 260 9.48 23.12 3.28
N ASP A 261 8.62 23.69 2.43
CA ASP A 261 8.52 23.25 1.03
C ASP A 261 9.78 23.54 0.21
N LYS A 262 10.69 24.38 0.71
CA LYS A 262 11.88 24.83 -0.03
C LYS A 262 13.15 24.04 0.30
N ASN A 263 13.14 23.22 1.36
CA ASN A 263 14.30 22.46 1.82
C ASN A 263 13.98 20.98 2.08
N VAL A 264 15.03 20.18 2.29
CA VAL A 264 14.94 18.79 2.73
C VAL A 264 15.89 18.62 3.90
N VAL A 265 15.38 18.09 5.01
CA VAL A 265 16.16 17.86 6.24
C VAL A 265 16.37 16.36 6.42
N GLY A 266 17.64 15.95 6.51
CA GLY A 266 18.02 14.55 6.73
C GLY A 266 19.52 14.32 6.48
N TYR A 267 19.88 13.09 6.10
CA TYR A 267 21.28 12.70 5.92
C TYR A 267 21.74 12.86 4.47
N PRO A 268 23.00 13.25 4.22
CA PRO A 268 23.57 13.20 2.88
C PRO A 268 23.72 11.75 2.39
N MET A 269 23.67 11.57 1.08
CA MET A 269 23.82 10.28 0.38
C MET A 269 25.09 9.56 0.86
N MET A 270 26.23 10.24 0.85
CA MET A 270 27.48 9.70 1.40
C MET A 270 27.90 10.46 2.67
N PRO A 271 28.39 9.76 3.72
CA PRO A 271 28.54 8.31 3.84
C PRO A 271 27.31 7.60 4.46
N VAL A 272 26.45 8.35 5.14
CA VAL A 272 25.47 7.79 6.08
C VAL A 272 24.34 7.04 5.37
N TYR A 273 23.67 7.69 4.41
CA TYR A 273 22.52 7.07 3.76
C TYR A 273 22.94 5.85 2.92
N ALA A 274 24.11 5.87 2.27
CA ALA A 274 24.63 4.71 1.54
C ALA A 274 24.88 3.50 2.44
N ALA A 275 25.49 3.70 3.62
CA ALA A 275 25.72 2.62 4.58
C ALA A 275 24.38 2.07 5.11
N LYS A 276 23.42 2.95 5.41
CA LYS A 276 22.06 2.55 5.84
C LYS A 276 21.32 1.78 4.75
N ALA A 277 21.35 2.25 3.51
CA ALA A 277 20.72 1.62 2.35
C ALA A 277 21.34 0.24 2.07
N GLY A 278 22.67 0.14 2.03
CA GLY A 278 23.37 -1.13 1.85
C GLY A 278 23.11 -2.12 2.98
N GLY A 279 23.15 -1.66 4.23
CA GLY A 279 22.78 -2.49 5.39
C GLY A 279 21.34 -2.99 5.32
N PHE A 280 20.41 -2.11 4.91
CA PHE A 280 19.00 -2.45 4.78
C PHE A 280 18.74 -3.45 3.63
N PHE A 281 19.49 -3.38 2.52
CA PHE A 281 19.48 -4.41 1.49
C PHE A 281 19.79 -5.79 2.05
N PHE A 282 20.86 -5.93 2.85
CA PHE A 282 21.22 -7.22 3.46
C PHE A 282 20.18 -7.70 4.47
N VAL A 283 19.49 -6.79 5.17
CA VAL A 283 18.35 -7.15 6.03
C VAL A 283 17.20 -7.71 5.19
N VAL A 284 16.80 -7.04 4.10
CA VAL A 284 15.74 -7.52 3.21
C VAL A 284 16.11 -8.86 2.59
N PHE A 285 17.32 -8.99 2.04
CA PHE A 285 17.82 -10.25 1.50
C PHE A 285 17.87 -11.36 2.56
N GLY A 286 18.39 -11.07 3.75
CA GLY A 286 18.50 -12.02 4.85
C GLY A 286 17.13 -12.51 5.33
N ILE A 287 16.14 -11.63 5.45
CA ILE A 287 14.76 -11.99 5.78
C ILE A 287 14.15 -12.85 4.67
N THR A 288 14.31 -12.45 3.41
CA THR A 288 13.78 -13.23 2.27
C THR A 288 14.40 -14.63 2.20
N ALA A 289 15.72 -14.74 2.40
CA ALA A 289 16.42 -16.03 2.43
C ALA A 289 16.03 -16.88 3.63
N LEU A 290 15.81 -16.27 4.80
CA LEU A 290 15.34 -16.95 6.01
C LEU A 290 13.94 -17.52 5.80
N ILE A 291 13.00 -16.71 5.30
CA ILE A 291 11.64 -17.16 4.99
C ILE A 291 11.68 -18.25 3.93
N ALA A 292 12.46 -18.09 2.86
CA ALA A 292 12.61 -19.11 1.84
C ALA A 292 13.15 -20.44 2.39
N GLY A 293 14.13 -20.40 3.30
CA GLY A 293 14.69 -21.61 3.91
C GLY A 293 13.76 -22.29 4.92
N LEU A 294 12.87 -21.54 5.58
CA LEU A 294 12.00 -22.06 6.65
C LEU A 294 10.55 -22.34 6.21
N VAL A 295 10.07 -21.62 5.19
CA VAL A 295 8.68 -21.66 4.74
C VAL A 295 8.65 -22.02 3.27
N SER A 296 8.22 -23.25 2.99
CA SER A 296 8.09 -23.72 1.62
C SER A 296 7.04 -22.91 0.86
N ILE A 297 7.39 -22.52 -0.36
CA ILE A 297 6.50 -21.86 -1.32
C ILE A 297 6.54 -22.59 -2.65
N ASN A 298 5.39 -22.66 -3.32
CA ASN A 298 5.17 -23.37 -4.57
C ASN A 298 5.88 -24.75 -4.66
N PRO A 299 5.44 -25.74 -3.86
CA PRO A 299 5.97 -27.09 -3.89
C PRO A 299 5.40 -27.87 -5.09
N ILE A 300 5.77 -27.48 -6.31
CA ILE A 300 5.23 -28.00 -7.58
C ILE A 300 5.18 -29.54 -7.69
N TRP A 301 6.12 -30.24 -7.05
CA TRP A 301 6.21 -31.70 -7.05
C TRP A 301 5.08 -32.38 -6.26
N MET A 302 4.34 -31.62 -5.44
CA MET A 302 3.15 -32.08 -4.73
C MET A 302 1.89 -31.98 -5.58
N TYR A 303 1.85 -31.05 -6.54
CA TYR A 303 0.71 -30.85 -7.45
C TYR A 303 0.79 -31.79 -8.65
N GLY A 304 2.01 -32.02 -9.15
CA GLY A 304 2.22 -32.77 -10.39
C GLY A 304 2.14 -31.88 -11.62
N PRO A 305 2.43 -32.46 -12.80
CA PRO A 305 2.38 -31.73 -14.06
C PRO A 305 0.96 -31.30 -14.39
N TYR A 306 0.81 -30.25 -15.19
CA TYR A 306 -0.48 -29.86 -15.70
C TYR A 306 -1.06 -30.95 -16.62
N GLU A 307 -2.30 -31.36 -16.33
CA GLU A 307 -3.10 -32.19 -17.23
C GLU A 307 -4.51 -31.59 -17.32
N PRO A 308 -5.06 -31.33 -18.53
CA PRO A 308 -6.37 -30.68 -18.69
C PRO A 308 -7.56 -31.43 -18.08
N THR A 309 -7.39 -32.70 -17.71
CA THR A 309 -8.42 -33.59 -17.13
C THR A 309 -8.44 -33.55 -15.60
N MET A 310 -7.44 -32.92 -14.97
CA MET A 310 -7.26 -32.89 -13.52
C MET A 310 -7.31 -31.47 -12.98
N VAL A 311 -7.69 -31.33 -11.69
CA VAL A 311 -7.68 -30.08 -10.95
C VAL A 311 -7.35 -30.32 -9.48
N THR A 312 -6.80 -29.32 -8.81
CA THR A 312 -6.64 -29.32 -7.35
C THR A 312 -7.96 -28.92 -6.67
N ALA A 313 -8.10 -29.26 -5.38
CA ALA A 313 -9.28 -28.87 -4.59
C ALA A 313 -9.43 -27.35 -4.42
N GLY A 314 -8.33 -26.60 -4.52
CA GLY A 314 -8.33 -25.14 -4.57
C GLY A 314 -7.42 -24.67 -5.68
N SER A 315 -7.92 -23.79 -6.55
CA SER A 315 -7.17 -23.18 -7.64
C SER A 315 -7.15 -21.66 -7.42
N GLN A 316 -6.15 -21.19 -6.67
CA GLN A 316 -6.02 -19.79 -6.30
C GLN A 316 -4.73 -19.22 -6.89
N PRO A 317 -4.79 -18.02 -7.49
CA PRO A 317 -3.57 -17.35 -7.89
C PRO A 317 -2.85 -16.77 -6.66
N ASP A 318 -1.64 -16.27 -6.87
CA ASP A 318 -0.97 -15.48 -5.84
C ASP A 318 -1.81 -14.28 -5.38
N TRP A 319 -1.60 -13.85 -4.13
CA TRP A 319 -2.48 -12.90 -3.45
C TRP A 319 -2.76 -11.62 -4.24
N TYR A 320 -1.76 -11.14 -4.99
CA TYR A 320 -1.88 -9.91 -5.77
C TYR A 320 -2.83 -10.04 -6.96
N MET A 321 -3.05 -11.26 -7.49
CA MET A 321 -4.06 -11.56 -8.51
C MET A 321 -5.40 -12.01 -7.91
N GLY A 322 -5.44 -12.32 -6.61
CA GLY A 322 -6.64 -12.88 -5.95
C GLY A 322 -7.87 -11.97 -6.05
N PHE A 323 -7.72 -10.65 -6.05
CA PHE A 323 -8.88 -9.77 -6.22
C PHE A 323 -9.58 -9.91 -7.58
N ALA A 324 -8.85 -10.26 -8.65
CA ALA A 324 -9.44 -10.45 -9.99
C ALA A 324 -10.23 -11.77 -10.05
N ASP A 325 -9.68 -12.84 -9.47
CA ASP A 325 -10.39 -14.12 -9.33
C ASP A 325 -11.60 -13.99 -8.38
N GLY A 326 -11.44 -13.27 -7.27
CA GLY A 326 -12.54 -13.00 -6.35
C GLY A 326 -13.68 -12.23 -7.00
N ALA A 327 -13.38 -11.27 -7.88
CA ALA A 327 -14.41 -10.56 -8.63
C ALA A 327 -15.20 -11.49 -9.57
N LEU A 328 -14.53 -12.45 -10.22
CA LEU A 328 -15.18 -13.48 -11.02
C LEU A 328 -16.15 -14.32 -10.17
N ARG A 329 -15.72 -14.74 -8.97
CA ARG A 329 -16.55 -15.55 -8.06
C ARG A 329 -17.79 -14.83 -7.56
N LEU A 330 -17.73 -13.50 -7.40
CA LEU A 330 -18.83 -12.71 -6.84
C LEU A 330 -19.82 -12.19 -7.89
N LEU A 331 -19.44 -12.09 -9.17
CA LEU A 331 -20.31 -11.54 -10.19
C LEU A 331 -21.48 -12.48 -10.53
N PRO A 332 -22.73 -11.95 -10.64
CA PRO A 332 -23.90 -12.78 -10.82
C PRO A 332 -24.04 -13.29 -12.25
N GLY A 333 -24.55 -14.51 -12.39
CA GLY A 333 -24.69 -15.20 -13.69
C GLY A 333 -25.66 -14.54 -14.68
N PHE A 334 -26.60 -13.69 -14.24
CA PHE A 334 -27.53 -13.01 -15.15
C PHE A 334 -26.86 -12.01 -16.11
N LEU A 335 -25.58 -11.69 -15.88
CA LEU A 335 -24.76 -10.88 -16.79
C LEU A 335 -24.27 -11.69 -18.00
N GLU A 336 -24.53 -12.99 -18.05
CA GLU A 336 -24.39 -13.79 -19.26
C GLU A 336 -25.71 -13.86 -20.02
N PHE A 337 -25.68 -13.54 -21.31
CA PHE A 337 -26.86 -13.64 -22.16
C PHE A 337 -26.51 -13.88 -23.63
N ASN A 338 -27.47 -14.43 -24.37
CA ASN A 338 -27.33 -14.66 -25.81
C ASN A 338 -27.97 -13.52 -26.59
N LEU A 339 -27.24 -12.93 -27.52
CA LEU A 339 -27.72 -11.88 -28.42
C LEU A 339 -27.07 -12.05 -29.80
N PHE A 340 -27.83 -11.87 -30.88
CA PHE A 340 -27.33 -12.03 -32.28
C PHE A 340 -26.62 -13.37 -32.56
N HIS A 341 -27.13 -14.48 -32.02
CA HIS A 341 -26.51 -15.82 -32.11
C HIS A 341 -25.09 -15.88 -31.52
N ARG A 342 -24.77 -15.00 -30.58
CA ARG A 342 -23.50 -14.97 -29.84
C ARG A 342 -23.80 -14.95 -28.34
N THR A 343 -22.92 -15.58 -27.57
CA THR A 343 -22.97 -15.52 -26.10
C THR A 343 -22.09 -14.37 -25.62
N PHE A 344 -22.64 -13.53 -24.75
CA PHE A 344 -21.94 -12.44 -24.09
C PHE A 344 -21.79 -12.79 -22.62
N SER A 345 -20.58 -13.15 -22.18
CA SER A 345 -20.29 -13.51 -20.79
C SER A 345 -19.76 -12.30 -20.00
N PHE A 346 -20.62 -11.29 -19.76
CA PHE A 346 -20.20 -10.09 -19.02
C PHE A 346 -19.96 -10.33 -17.54
N ASN A 347 -20.54 -11.40 -16.97
CA ASN A 347 -20.17 -11.93 -15.65
C ASN A 347 -18.66 -12.18 -15.53
N ILE A 348 -18.01 -12.69 -16.59
CA ILE A 348 -16.56 -12.93 -16.61
C ILE A 348 -15.82 -11.65 -17.00
N MET A 349 -16.25 -10.99 -18.07
CA MET A 349 -15.55 -9.84 -18.65
C MET A 349 -15.42 -8.68 -17.65
N ILE A 350 -16.47 -8.37 -16.89
CA ILE A 350 -16.46 -7.24 -15.96
C ILE A 350 -15.44 -7.48 -14.83
N GLY A 351 -15.43 -8.68 -14.26
CA GLY A 351 -14.58 -9.01 -13.12
C GLY A 351 -13.12 -9.26 -13.50
N ALA A 352 -12.89 -9.99 -14.58
CA ALA A 352 -11.56 -10.44 -14.95
C ALA A 352 -10.83 -9.50 -15.92
N ILE A 353 -11.55 -8.84 -16.84
CA ILE A 353 -10.94 -7.99 -17.88
C ILE A 353 -11.11 -6.50 -17.58
N LEU A 354 -12.30 -6.04 -17.17
CA LEU A 354 -12.55 -4.61 -16.98
C LEU A 354 -12.17 -4.08 -15.60
N LEU A 355 -12.18 -4.92 -14.57
CA LEU A 355 -11.89 -4.49 -13.21
C LEU A 355 -10.49 -3.85 -13.09
N LEU A 356 -9.47 -4.53 -13.61
CA LEU A 356 -8.08 -4.04 -13.65
C LEU A 356 -7.96 -2.63 -14.27
N PRO A 357 -8.34 -2.40 -15.54
CA PRO A 357 -8.23 -1.07 -16.15
C PRO A 357 -9.12 -0.03 -15.46
N ILE A 358 -10.29 -0.40 -14.95
CA ILE A 358 -11.16 0.53 -14.20
C ILE A 358 -10.46 0.97 -12.91
N LEU A 359 -9.95 0.05 -12.10
CA LEU A 359 -9.28 0.37 -10.84
C LEU A 359 -8.04 1.22 -11.08
N TRP A 360 -7.20 0.87 -12.06
CA TRP A 360 -5.99 1.64 -12.38
C TRP A 360 -6.32 3.03 -12.93
N THR A 361 -7.39 3.16 -13.71
CA THR A 361 -7.87 4.46 -14.20
C THR A 361 -8.37 5.33 -13.05
N ILE A 362 -9.14 4.77 -12.11
CA ILE A 362 -9.63 5.50 -10.93
C ILE A 362 -8.44 5.97 -10.07
N MET A 363 -7.47 5.08 -9.80
CA MET A 363 -6.26 5.43 -9.05
C MET A 363 -5.42 6.48 -9.78
N GLY A 364 -5.28 6.38 -11.10
CA GLY A 364 -4.53 7.33 -11.91
C GLY A 364 -5.19 8.70 -12.02
N ALA A 365 -6.53 8.75 -12.08
CA ALA A 365 -7.30 9.98 -12.10
C ALA A 365 -7.31 10.70 -10.74
N TYR A 366 -7.12 9.98 -9.63
CA TYR A 366 -7.31 10.51 -8.28
C TYR A 366 -6.51 11.79 -7.97
N PRO A 367 -5.19 11.88 -8.23
CA PRO A 367 -4.42 13.12 -7.99
C PRO A 367 -5.01 14.35 -8.69
N PHE A 368 -5.49 14.17 -9.92
CA PHE A 368 -6.05 15.25 -10.73
C PHE A 368 -7.43 15.66 -10.24
N VAL A 369 -8.24 14.68 -9.81
CA VAL A 369 -9.53 14.93 -9.18
C VAL A 369 -9.36 15.67 -7.86
N GLU A 370 -8.45 15.22 -6.98
CA GLU A 370 -8.19 15.87 -5.70
C GLU A 370 -7.66 17.30 -5.91
N SER A 371 -6.66 17.51 -6.76
CA SER A 371 -6.16 18.86 -7.09
C SER A 371 -7.26 19.76 -7.68
N TRP A 372 -8.16 19.20 -8.49
CA TRP A 372 -9.28 19.97 -9.03
C TRP A 372 -10.31 20.35 -7.96
N VAL A 373 -10.63 19.44 -7.02
CA VAL A 373 -11.56 19.70 -5.91
C VAL A 373 -10.98 20.73 -4.94
N ILE A 374 -9.69 20.63 -4.58
CA ILE A 374 -9.01 21.57 -3.68
C ILE A 374 -8.81 22.92 -4.36
N GLY A 375 -8.37 22.92 -5.62
CA GLY A 375 -7.98 24.13 -6.32
C GLY A 375 -6.57 24.63 -6.04
N ASP A 376 -5.82 23.93 -5.18
CA ASP A 376 -4.42 24.27 -4.92
C ASP A 376 -3.53 23.86 -6.09
N LYS A 377 -2.71 24.81 -6.55
CA LYS A 377 -1.75 24.67 -7.65
C LYS A 377 -0.31 24.93 -7.21
N ARG A 378 -0.08 25.12 -5.91
CA ARG A 378 1.26 25.24 -5.31
C ARG A 378 2.01 23.92 -5.38
N GLU A 379 3.32 23.99 -5.21
CA GLU A 379 4.16 22.81 -5.06
C GLU A 379 4.14 22.36 -3.61
N HIS A 380 3.95 21.06 -3.39
CA HIS A 380 3.91 20.45 -2.06
C HIS A 380 5.10 19.51 -1.88
N HIS A 381 5.97 19.81 -0.93
CA HIS A 381 7.06 18.95 -0.50
C HIS A 381 6.87 18.47 0.95
N ILE A 382 5.97 19.11 1.70
CA ILE A 382 5.51 18.64 3.00
C ILE A 382 4.34 17.65 2.84
N LEU A 383 4.44 16.52 3.55
CA LEU A 383 3.42 15.47 3.58
C LEU A 383 2.26 15.82 4.51
N ASP A 384 1.06 15.36 4.15
CA ASP A 384 -0.04 15.38 5.09
C ASP A 384 0.10 14.21 6.06
N ARG A 385 -0.25 14.43 7.33
CA ARG A 385 -0.58 13.31 8.21
C ARG A 385 -1.89 12.69 7.72
N PRO A 386 -2.04 11.36 7.62
CA PRO A 386 -3.28 10.75 7.10
C PRO A 386 -4.54 11.23 7.83
N ARG A 387 -4.46 11.43 9.15
CA ARG A 387 -5.58 11.98 9.94
C ARG A 387 -5.97 13.41 9.54
N ASN A 388 -5.06 14.20 8.97
CA ASN A 388 -5.29 15.58 8.52
C ASN A 388 -5.97 15.66 7.14
N ALA A 389 -6.16 14.53 6.46
CA ALA A 389 -6.94 14.43 5.23
C ALA A 389 -8.08 13.38 5.37
N PRO A 390 -9.11 13.62 6.21
CA PRO A 390 -10.10 12.61 6.59
C PRO A 390 -10.83 11.98 5.39
N THR A 391 -11.20 12.79 4.40
CA THR A 391 -11.93 12.32 3.22
C THR A 391 -11.05 11.44 2.33
N ARG A 392 -9.79 11.84 2.07
CA ARG A 392 -8.83 11.00 1.34
C ARG A 392 -8.56 9.70 2.07
N THR A 393 -8.30 9.76 3.37
CA THR A 393 -8.02 8.58 4.19
C THR A 393 -9.22 7.63 4.25
N GLY A 394 -10.44 8.16 4.37
CA GLY A 394 -11.67 7.37 4.26
C GLY A 394 -11.80 6.67 2.90
N LEU A 395 -11.56 7.39 1.79
CA LEU A 395 -11.62 6.81 0.44
C LEU A 395 -10.59 5.69 0.25
N GLY A 396 -9.36 5.89 0.74
CA GLY A 396 -8.32 4.88 0.71
C GLY A 396 -8.70 3.62 1.48
N MET A 397 -9.25 3.76 2.70
CA MET A 397 -9.69 2.61 3.50
C MET A 397 -10.89 1.90 2.89
N ALA A 398 -11.81 2.63 2.25
CA ALA A 398 -12.90 2.03 1.48
C ALA A 398 -12.38 1.20 0.29
N ALA A 399 -11.40 1.72 -0.45
CA ALA A 399 -10.78 1.01 -1.55
C ALA A 399 -10.01 -0.25 -1.08
N ILE A 400 -9.29 -0.15 0.04
CA ILE A 400 -8.61 -1.30 0.67
C ILE A 400 -9.63 -2.35 1.11
N THR A 401 -10.77 -1.93 1.68
CA THR A 401 -11.85 -2.84 2.08
C THR A 401 -12.47 -3.54 0.87
N PHE A 402 -12.74 -2.80 -0.20
CA PHE A 402 -13.22 -3.35 -1.46
C PHE A 402 -12.26 -4.40 -2.01
N TYR A 403 -10.96 -4.06 -2.12
CA TYR A 403 -9.93 -5.00 -2.54
C TYR A 403 -9.83 -6.23 -1.61
N GLY A 404 -9.87 -6.02 -0.29
CA GLY A 404 -9.76 -7.07 0.71
C GLY A 404 -10.92 -8.07 0.65
N ILE A 405 -12.13 -7.61 0.37
CA ILE A 405 -13.30 -8.48 0.18
C ILE A 405 -13.14 -9.32 -1.09
N LEU A 406 -12.70 -8.72 -2.19
CA LEU A 406 -12.42 -9.47 -3.42
C LEU A 406 -11.32 -10.52 -3.18
N PHE A 407 -10.22 -10.14 -2.54
CA PHE A 407 -9.16 -11.09 -2.19
C PHE A 407 -9.66 -12.21 -1.26
N ALA A 408 -10.48 -11.91 -0.25
CA ALA A 408 -11.06 -12.92 0.62
C ALA A 408 -12.04 -13.85 -0.13
N ALA A 409 -12.80 -13.32 -1.08
CA ALA A 409 -13.73 -14.09 -1.91
C ALA A 409 -13.01 -15.08 -2.83
N CYS A 410 -11.80 -14.75 -3.30
CA CYS A 410 -10.93 -15.70 -4.00
C CYS A 410 -10.70 -16.94 -3.15
N GLY A 411 -10.36 -16.82 -1.86
CA GLY A 411 -10.21 -17.96 -0.96
C GLY A 411 -11.49 -18.57 -0.37
N ASN A 412 -12.68 -18.35 -0.95
CA ASN A 412 -13.95 -18.77 -0.35
C ASN A 412 -14.07 -20.29 -0.13
N ASP A 413 -13.50 -21.11 -1.01
CA ASP A 413 -13.43 -22.56 -0.93
C ASP A 413 -12.57 -23.04 0.25
N ILE A 414 -11.40 -22.44 0.45
CA ILE A 414 -10.52 -22.73 1.58
C ILE A 414 -11.15 -22.27 2.88
N ILE A 415 -11.81 -21.10 2.89
CA ILE A 415 -12.57 -20.62 4.06
C ILE A 415 -13.68 -21.61 4.40
N ALA A 416 -14.46 -22.06 3.41
CA ALA A 416 -15.52 -23.05 3.60
C ALA A 416 -14.99 -24.34 4.23
N VAL A 417 -13.89 -24.88 3.72
CA VAL A 417 -13.29 -26.12 4.23
C VAL A 417 -12.65 -25.93 5.62
N LYS A 418 -11.96 -24.83 5.88
CA LYS A 418 -11.26 -24.61 7.15
C LYS A 418 -12.19 -24.22 8.30
N PHE A 419 -13.23 -23.45 8.01
CA PHE A 419 -14.21 -23.02 9.01
C PHE A 419 -15.49 -23.85 9.01
N GLN A 420 -15.60 -24.87 8.13
CA GLN A 420 -16.76 -25.75 8.01
C GLN A 420 -18.06 -24.96 7.75
N LEU A 421 -17.98 -24.01 6.82
CA LEU A 421 -19.08 -23.11 6.45
C LEU A 421 -19.60 -23.43 5.06
N SER A 422 -20.85 -23.05 4.79
CA SER A 422 -21.44 -23.13 3.45
C SER A 422 -20.75 -22.16 2.48
N ILE A 423 -20.30 -22.67 1.34
CA ILE A 423 -19.69 -21.84 0.29
C ILE A 423 -20.68 -20.82 -0.30
N ASP A 424 -21.97 -21.18 -0.36
CA ASP A 424 -23.03 -20.31 -0.85
C ASP A 424 -23.25 -19.13 0.11
N ASP A 425 -23.26 -19.40 1.42
CA ASP A 425 -23.43 -18.37 2.45
C ASP A 425 -22.23 -17.43 2.50
N ILE A 426 -21.01 -17.97 2.35
CA ILE A 426 -19.79 -17.17 2.25
C ILE A 426 -19.86 -16.25 1.03
N THR A 427 -20.19 -16.79 -0.15
CA THR A 427 -20.25 -16.04 -1.40
C THR A 427 -21.30 -14.93 -1.33
N ARG A 428 -22.50 -15.22 -0.83
CA ARG A 428 -23.56 -14.22 -0.62
C ARG A 428 -23.15 -13.15 0.39
N SER A 429 -22.49 -13.54 1.48
CA SER A 429 -21.98 -12.60 2.48
C SER A 429 -20.96 -11.64 1.89
N PHE A 430 -20.04 -12.14 1.03
CA PHE A 430 -19.09 -11.29 0.33
C PHE A 430 -19.75 -10.41 -0.74
N GLN A 431 -20.77 -10.88 -1.47
CA GLN A 431 -21.54 -10.05 -2.41
C GLN A 431 -22.20 -8.85 -1.71
N VAL A 432 -22.87 -9.10 -0.58
CA VAL A 432 -23.48 -8.06 0.24
C VAL A 432 -22.40 -7.14 0.84
N GLY A 433 -21.35 -7.74 1.39
CA GLY A 433 -20.22 -7.03 1.99
C GLY A 433 -19.50 -6.10 1.02
N LEU A 434 -19.31 -6.51 -0.24
CA LEU A 434 -18.62 -5.75 -1.27
C LEU A 434 -19.29 -4.38 -1.53
N ILE A 435 -20.62 -4.31 -1.36
CA ILE A 435 -21.41 -3.09 -1.56
C ILE A 435 -21.54 -2.28 -0.26
N ILE A 436 -21.78 -2.96 0.88
CA ILE A 436 -22.11 -2.30 2.14
C ILE A 436 -20.88 -1.88 2.94
N MET A 437 -19.82 -2.69 2.96
CA MET A 437 -18.66 -2.46 3.83
C MET A 437 -17.80 -1.26 3.41
N PRO A 438 -17.50 -1.01 2.12
CA PRO A 438 -16.67 0.14 1.76
C PRO A 438 -17.28 1.50 2.19
N PRO A 439 -18.60 1.78 2.00
CA PRO A 439 -19.24 2.98 2.55
C PRO A 439 -19.19 3.08 4.08
N ILE A 440 -19.39 1.97 4.79
CA ILE A 440 -19.31 1.95 6.26
C ILE A 440 -17.89 2.28 6.71
N VAL A 441 -16.88 1.61 6.14
CA VAL A 441 -15.47 1.85 6.48
C VAL A 441 -15.05 3.27 6.13
N PHE A 442 -15.50 3.82 5.01
CA PHE A 442 -15.31 5.23 4.68
C PHE A 442 -15.81 6.14 5.81
N TRP A 443 -17.06 5.93 6.23
CA TRP A 443 -17.70 6.75 7.27
C TRP A 443 -16.99 6.63 8.62
N VAL A 444 -16.70 5.40 9.07
CA VAL A 444 -15.98 5.14 10.32
C VAL A 444 -14.60 5.79 10.28
N THR A 445 -13.84 5.56 9.21
CA THR A 445 -12.48 6.10 9.07
C THR A 445 -12.47 7.62 9.09
N LYS A 446 -13.41 8.26 8.38
CA LYS A 446 -13.53 9.73 8.38
C LYS A 446 -13.83 10.24 9.80
N ARG A 447 -14.75 9.61 10.53
CA ARG A 447 -15.07 9.96 11.93
C ARG A 447 -13.89 9.77 12.87
N LEU A 448 -13.13 8.68 12.73
CA LEU A 448 -11.92 8.42 13.50
C LEU A 448 -10.85 9.50 13.22
N CYS A 449 -10.63 9.87 11.97
CA CYS A 449 -9.69 10.95 11.63
C CYS A 449 -10.08 12.28 12.29
N LEU A 450 -11.36 12.64 12.26
CA LEU A 450 -11.86 13.85 12.91
C LEU A 450 -11.75 13.78 14.44
N SER A 451 -12.04 12.63 15.05
CA SER A 451 -11.85 12.43 16.48
C SER A 451 -10.36 12.56 16.87
N LEU A 452 -9.45 12.01 16.08
CA LEU A 452 -8.01 12.16 16.30
C LEU A 452 -7.55 13.61 16.12
N GLN A 453 -8.13 14.37 15.19
CA GLN A 453 -7.85 15.81 15.05
C GLN A 453 -8.36 16.61 16.25
N ARG A 454 -9.55 16.30 16.78
CA ARG A 454 -10.08 16.95 18.00
C ARG A 454 -9.17 16.68 19.18
N ARG A 455 -8.78 15.42 19.39
CA ARG A 455 -7.79 15.08 20.42
C ARG A 455 -6.47 15.82 20.25
N ASP A 456 -5.96 15.90 19.02
CA ASP A 456 -4.73 16.67 18.74
C ASP A 456 -4.94 18.17 19.04
N ARG A 457 -6.14 18.72 18.81
CA ARG A 457 -6.51 20.11 19.14
C ARG A 457 -6.63 20.33 20.66
N ASP A 458 -7.29 19.44 21.38
CA ASP A 458 -7.48 19.51 22.83
C ASP A 458 -6.13 19.42 23.55
N LEU A 459 -5.24 18.55 23.06
CA LEU A 459 -3.87 18.42 23.55
C LEU A 459 -3.07 19.73 23.39
N VAL A 460 -3.32 20.50 22.32
CA VAL A 460 -2.68 21.80 22.12
C VAL A 460 -3.24 22.87 23.06
N LEU A 461 -4.56 22.85 23.32
CA LEU A 461 -5.23 23.86 24.14
C LEU A 461 -5.03 23.67 25.64
N HIS A 462 -5.08 22.43 26.12
CA HIS A 462 -5.06 22.12 27.56
C HIS A 462 -3.73 21.53 28.02
N GLY A 463 -2.94 20.97 27.09
CA GLY A 463 -1.71 20.24 27.42
C GLY A 463 -1.96 18.74 27.56
N ARG A 464 -0.94 18.04 28.04
CA ARG A 464 -0.96 16.58 28.23
C ARG A 464 -1.54 16.22 29.59
N GLU A 465 -2.53 15.33 29.59
CA GLU A 465 -3.06 14.63 30.78
C GLU A 465 -1.92 13.98 31.58
N SER A 466 -1.71 14.42 32.83
CA SER A 466 -0.65 13.87 33.71
C SER A 466 -1.12 12.69 34.55
N GLY A 467 -2.43 12.45 34.63
CA GLY A 467 -3.02 11.51 35.57
C GLY A 467 -3.01 11.97 37.03
N ARG A 468 -2.51 13.19 37.33
CA ARG A 468 -2.51 13.77 38.68
C ARG A 468 -3.79 14.59 38.88
N ILE A 469 -4.68 14.06 39.71
CA ILE A 469 -5.89 14.78 40.14
C ILE A 469 -5.54 15.69 41.32
N VAL A 470 -5.92 16.97 41.23
CA VAL A 470 -5.76 17.95 42.29
C VAL A 470 -7.15 18.37 42.79
N ARG A 471 -7.32 18.35 44.11
CA ARG A 471 -8.55 18.80 44.77
C ARG A 471 -8.38 20.26 45.23
N THR A 472 -9.30 21.14 44.83
CA THR A 472 -9.33 22.54 45.30
C THR A 472 -9.85 22.62 46.73
N ALA A 473 -9.60 23.75 47.41
CA ALA A 473 -10.14 24.03 48.75
C ALA A 473 -11.68 24.01 48.79
N GLU A 474 -12.34 24.30 47.65
CA GLU A 474 -13.80 24.25 47.46
C GLU A 474 -14.33 22.84 47.19
N GLY A 475 -13.46 21.83 47.11
CA GLY A 475 -13.84 20.44 46.88
C GLY A 475 -13.94 20.02 45.42
N ARG A 476 -13.60 20.88 44.46
CA ARG A 476 -13.57 20.53 43.02
C ARG A 476 -12.35 19.67 42.70
N PHE A 477 -12.47 18.77 41.74
CA PHE A 477 -11.38 17.98 41.21
C PHE A 477 -11.02 18.47 39.81
N PHE A 478 -9.74 18.69 39.55
CA PHE A 478 -9.21 18.98 38.22
C PHE A 478 -8.00 18.08 37.93
N GLU A 479 -7.82 17.73 36.67
CA GLU A 479 -6.61 17.03 36.23
C GLU A 479 -5.51 18.05 35.96
N ALA A 480 -4.34 17.86 36.57
CA ALA A 480 -3.19 18.69 36.25
C ALA A 480 -2.71 18.35 34.83
N HIS A 481 -2.70 19.32 33.93
CA HIS A 481 -2.15 19.15 32.60
C HIS A 481 -0.70 19.65 32.53
N GLU A 482 0.16 18.89 31.85
CA GLU A 482 1.54 19.30 31.55
C GLU A 482 1.59 20.04 30.21
N PRO A 483 2.24 21.22 30.13
CA PRO A 483 2.32 21.95 28.88
C PRO A 483 3.11 21.16 27.83
N LEU A 484 2.64 21.19 26.58
CA LEU A 484 3.39 20.63 25.47
C LEU A 484 4.68 21.42 25.22
N ASN A 485 5.73 20.71 24.83
CA ASN A 485 6.92 21.36 24.28
C ASN A 485 6.57 22.09 22.97
N GLU A 486 7.38 23.09 22.60
CA GLU A 486 7.10 23.92 21.44
C GLU A 486 7.12 23.16 20.11
N TYR A 487 7.98 22.14 20.01
CA TYR A 487 8.16 21.35 18.79
C TYR A 487 6.97 20.43 18.49
N ASP A 488 6.43 19.78 19.53
CA ASP A 488 5.25 18.91 19.45
C ASP A 488 4.02 19.76 19.18
N ARG A 489 3.87 20.89 19.86
CA ARG A 489 2.78 21.84 19.57
C ARG A 489 2.81 22.31 18.13
N TRP A 490 3.97 22.74 17.63
CA TRP A 490 4.14 23.17 16.23
C TRP A 490 3.70 22.07 15.26
N ARG A 491 4.10 20.81 15.50
CA ARG A 491 3.75 19.67 14.64
C ARG A 491 2.24 19.40 14.59
N LEU A 492 1.52 19.66 15.68
CA LEU A 492 0.08 19.45 15.75
C LEU A 492 -0.71 20.53 15.00
N VAL A 493 -0.20 21.77 14.95
CA VAL A 493 -0.85 22.90 14.27
C VAL A 493 -0.33 23.20 12.87
N SER A 494 0.75 22.53 12.41
CA SER A 494 1.43 22.82 11.14
C SER A 494 0.69 22.35 9.87
N PHE A 495 -0.62 22.13 9.92
CA PHE A 495 -1.41 21.69 8.76
C PHE A 495 -2.32 22.79 8.26
N GLU A 496 -2.61 22.78 6.96
CA GLU A 496 -3.54 23.72 6.35
C GLU A 496 -4.95 23.11 6.30
N ALA A 497 -5.94 23.84 6.82
CA ALA A 497 -7.35 23.51 6.65
C ALA A 497 -7.89 24.27 5.44
N HIS A 498 -8.35 23.53 4.42
CA HIS A 498 -8.92 24.13 3.21
C HIS A 498 -10.40 24.48 3.41
N GLU A 499 -10.79 25.69 3.02
CA GLU A 499 -12.20 26.08 3.03
C GLU A 499 -12.96 25.53 1.81
N PRO A 500 -14.24 25.14 1.99
CA PRO A 500 -15.12 24.81 0.88
C PRO A 500 -15.23 25.95 -0.13
N ILE A 501 -15.05 25.64 -1.42
CA ILE A 501 -15.27 26.61 -2.50
C ILE A 501 -16.74 27.05 -2.50
N ALA A 502 -16.97 28.36 -2.46
CA ALA A 502 -18.31 28.95 -2.51
C ALA A 502 -19.05 28.58 -3.81
N LEU A 503 -20.38 28.43 -3.73
CA LEU A 503 -21.20 28.16 -4.89
C LEU A 503 -21.16 29.37 -5.85
N PRO A 504 -20.75 29.19 -7.11
CA PRO A 504 -20.71 30.28 -8.06
C PRO A 504 -22.12 30.75 -8.42
N ALA A 505 -22.30 32.05 -8.68
CA ALA A 505 -23.58 32.67 -9.06
C ALA A 505 -24.18 32.10 -10.37
N GLY A 506 -23.41 31.33 -11.15
CA GLY A 506 -23.88 30.67 -12.38
C GLY A 506 -24.01 31.58 -13.60
N THR A 507 -23.96 32.89 -13.40
CA THR A 507 -23.90 33.94 -14.42
C THR A 507 -22.55 34.67 -14.38
N ASP A 508 -22.14 35.25 -15.50
CA ASP A 508 -21.03 36.19 -15.57
C ASP A 508 -21.45 37.60 -15.13
N GLU A 509 -20.50 38.54 -15.19
CA GLU A 509 -20.69 39.93 -14.80
C GLU A 509 -21.77 40.65 -15.63
N ASN A 510 -22.12 40.09 -16.79
CA ASN A 510 -23.13 40.59 -17.71
C ASN A 510 -24.47 39.85 -17.61
N GLY A 511 -24.64 38.97 -16.60
CA GLY A 511 -25.86 38.18 -16.39
C GLY A 511 -26.02 37.00 -17.35
N VAL A 512 -25.03 36.70 -18.17
CA VAL A 512 -25.06 35.55 -19.12
C VAL A 512 -24.61 34.29 -18.39
N ARG A 513 -25.33 33.19 -18.61
CA ARG A 513 -24.99 31.90 -18.00
C ARG A 513 -23.58 31.47 -18.39
N LYS A 514 -22.70 31.27 -17.41
CA LYS A 514 -21.34 30.75 -17.66
C LYS A 514 -21.41 29.34 -18.25
N ALA A 515 -20.69 29.10 -19.35
CA ALA A 515 -20.57 27.77 -19.94
C ALA A 515 -20.03 26.73 -18.94
N THR A 516 -19.19 27.17 -17.98
CA THR A 516 -18.61 26.34 -16.92
C THR A 516 -19.52 26.16 -15.71
N ALA A 517 -20.68 26.81 -15.64
CA ALA A 517 -21.52 26.86 -14.44
C ALA A 517 -21.87 25.46 -13.87
N ARG A 518 -22.10 24.46 -14.74
CA ARG A 518 -22.35 23.08 -14.30
C ARG A 518 -21.12 22.44 -13.65
N LYS A 519 -19.94 22.62 -14.27
CA LYS A 519 -18.66 22.11 -13.77
C LYS A 519 -18.28 22.79 -12.45
N ASP A 520 -18.46 24.09 -12.36
CA ASP A 520 -18.13 24.86 -11.15
C ASP A 520 -19.08 24.52 -9.99
N ARG A 521 -20.37 24.30 -10.27
CA ARG A 521 -21.33 23.81 -9.27
C ARG A 521 -21.00 22.39 -8.79
N LEU A 522 -20.56 21.50 -9.68
CA LEU A 522 -20.10 20.17 -9.31
C LEU A 522 -18.84 20.25 -8.43
N ARG A 523 -17.87 21.08 -8.82
CA ARG A 523 -16.64 21.34 -8.05
C ARG A 523 -16.94 21.85 -6.65
N ALA A 524 -17.80 22.86 -6.53
CA ALA A 524 -18.19 23.43 -5.23
C ALA A 524 -18.89 22.39 -4.33
N ARG A 525 -19.77 21.54 -4.90
CA ARG A 525 -20.39 20.44 -4.14
C ARG A 525 -19.38 19.42 -3.63
N LEU A 526 -18.43 19.01 -4.47
CA LEU A 526 -17.38 18.07 -4.08
C LEU A 526 -16.43 18.69 -3.05
N SER A 527 -16.04 19.95 -3.23
CA SER A 527 -15.22 20.70 -2.27
C SER A 527 -15.93 20.80 -0.92
N HIS A 528 -17.22 21.13 -0.92
CA HIS A 528 -18.04 21.13 0.29
C HIS A 528 -18.09 19.74 0.94
N TYR A 529 -18.28 18.66 0.17
CA TYR A 529 -18.24 17.30 0.72
C TYR A 529 -16.89 16.95 1.36
N TYR A 530 -15.78 17.36 0.74
CA TYR A 530 -14.43 17.13 1.23
C TYR A 530 -14.15 17.87 2.55
N PHE A 531 -14.60 19.12 2.67
CA PHE A 531 -14.13 20.06 3.69
C PHE A 531 -15.22 20.59 4.65
N LYS A 532 -16.47 20.16 4.55
CA LYS A 532 -17.56 20.60 5.46
C LYS A 532 -17.30 20.29 6.93
N ASP A 533 -16.62 19.17 7.22
CA ASP A 533 -16.38 18.67 8.58
C ASP A 533 -14.97 19.03 9.07
N ARG A 534 -14.29 20.01 8.45
CA ARG A 534 -12.89 20.35 8.74
C ARG A 534 -12.73 20.85 10.18
N ILE A 535 -11.57 20.57 10.77
CA ILE A 535 -11.14 21.12 12.06
C ILE A 535 -9.97 22.05 11.78
N GLU A 536 -10.10 23.29 12.24
CA GLU A 536 -9.08 24.32 12.09
C GLU A 536 -7.93 24.09 13.09
N PRO A 537 -6.67 24.35 12.70
CA PRO A 537 -5.55 24.35 13.64
C PRO A 537 -5.74 25.45 14.70
N VAL A 538 -5.29 25.17 15.93
CA VAL A 538 -5.40 26.11 17.06
C VAL A 538 -4.65 27.41 16.75
N THR A 539 -5.32 28.54 16.92
CA THR A 539 -4.70 29.86 16.76
C THR A 539 -4.01 30.33 18.05
N PRO A 540 -3.00 31.23 17.98
CA PRO A 540 -2.39 31.79 19.17
C PRO A 540 -3.39 32.49 20.11
N LEU A 541 -4.46 33.08 19.55
CA LEU A 541 -5.52 33.72 20.32
C LEU A 541 -6.36 32.69 21.09
N GLU A 542 -6.74 31.60 20.44
CA GLU A 542 -7.47 30.49 21.10
C GLU A 542 -6.64 29.85 22.22
N LEU A 543 -5.33 29.67 21.99
CA LEU A 543 -4.42 29.14 23.01
C LEU A 543 -4.30 30.08 24.20
N ALA A 544 -4.18 31.40 23.97
CA ALA A 544 -4.16 32.38 25.04
C ALA A 544 -5.46 32.38 25.84
N ALA A 545 -6.62 32.34 25.16
CA ALA A 545 -7.92 32.27 25.81
C ALA A 545 -8.07 31.02 26.68
N ALA A 546 -7.68 29.84 26.18
CA ALA A 546 -7.73 28.59 26.95
C ALA A 546 -6.89 28.65 28.24
N HIS A 547 -5.73 29.30 28.20
CA HIS A 547 -4.88 29.48 29.37
C HIS A 547 -5.39 30.56 30.35
N HIS A 548 -6.22 31.50 29.89
CA HIS A 548 -6.84 32.51 30.75
C HIS A 548 -8.08 31.97 31.49
N ASP A 549 -8.84 31.05 30.89
CA ASP A 549 -10.09 30.49 31.44
C ASP A 549 -9.88 29.18 32.25
N GLY A 550 -8.64 28.70 32.39
CA GLY A 550 -8.24 27.42 33.00
C GLY A 550 -8.58 27.20 34.49
N HIS A 551 -9.39 28.08 35.11
CA HIS A 551 -9.96 27.87 36.45
C HIS A 551 -11.46 27.56 36.45
N ALA A 552 -12.16 27.68 35.31
CA ALA A 552 -13.63 27.64 35.28
C ALA A 552 -14.25 26.37 34.66
N HIS A 553 -13.57 25.66 33.75
CA HIS A 553 -14.24 24.68 32.87
C HIS A 553 -13.95 23.20 33.12
N GLU A 554 -13.09 22.84 34.07
CA GLU A 554 -12.73 21.42 34.34
C GLU A 554 -13.29 20.89 35.68
N ALA A 555 -14.40 21.44 36.16
CA ALA A 555 -15.08 20.85 37.31
C ALA A 555 -15.82 19.58 36.84
N ILE A 556 -15.38 18.41 37.30
CA ILE A 556 -16.20 17.19 37.25
C ILE A 556 -17.38 17.45 38.20
N GLU A 557 -18.53 17.83 37.66
CA GLU A 557 -19.75 18.03 38.45
C GLU A 557 -20.15 16.70 39.11
N SER A 558 -20.03 16.63 40.43
CA SER A 558 -20.73 15.63 41.23
C SER A 558 -22.22 15.95 41.17
N HIS A 559 -23.04 14.99 40.75
CA HIS A 559 -24.51 15.05 40.76
C HIS A 559 -25.06 15.82 41.97
N PRO A 560 -25.99 16.78 41.80
CA PRO A 560 -26.64 17.41 42.92
C PRO A 560 -27.68 16.46 43.52
N ASP A 561 -27.60 16.30 44.85
CA ASP A 561 -28.56 15.59 45.68
C ASP A 561 -29.99 16.10 45.45
N GLU A 562 -30.91 15.15 45.31
CA GLU A 562 -32.35 15.36 45.37
C GLU A 562 -32.76 15.83 46.78
N SER A 563 -33.06 17.12 46.94
CA SER A 563 -34.02 17.56 47.95
C SER A 563 -34.54 18.97 47.64
N GLU A 564 -35.62 19.06 46.87
CA GLU A 564 -36.77 19.92 47.21
C GLU A 564 -37.96 19.62 46.29
N SER A 565 -39.12 19.57 46.93
CA SER A 565 -40.38 18.95 46.51
C SER A 565 -41.16 19.68 45.41
N GLY A 566 -41.84 18.92 44.54
CA GLY A 566 -42.93 19.44 43.70
C GLY A 566 -43.52 18.46 42.66
N HIS A 567 -44.29 17.47 43.12
CA HIS A 567 -45.25 16.58 42.43
C HIS A 567 -45.38 16.58 40.88
N MET A 568 -45.32 15.37 40.27
CA MET A 568 -46.47 14.65 39.69
C MET A 568 -46.11 13.21 39.24
N HIS A 569 -47.05 12.28 39.43
CA HIS A 569 -46.98 10.81 39.41
C HIS A 569 -46.53 10.10 38.11
N GLY A 570 -46.00 8.88 38.26
CA GLY A 570 -45.99 7.82 37.23
C GLY A 570 -45.09 6.62 37.56
N GLY A 571 -45.58 5.64 38.34
CA GLY A 571 -44.77 4.59 38.98
C GLY A 571 -44.17 3.49 38.10
N ALA A 572 -43.20 2.78 38.66
CA ALA A 572 -42.87 1.37 38.38
C ALA A 572 -42.12 0.78 39.59
N GLU A 573 -42.58 -0.40 40.02
CA GLU A 573 -42.21 -1.12 41.25
C GLU A 573 -40.74 -1.57 41.33
N GLU A 574 -40.20 -1.51 42.56
CA GLU A 574 -38.98 -2.15 43.02
C GLU A 574 -39.11 -3.67 43.10
N LEU A 575 -38.04 -4.40 42.73
CA LEU A 575 -37.72 -5.70 43.31
C LEU A 575 -36.39 -5.57 44.06
N GLY A 576 -36.50 -5.68 45.38
CA GLY A 576 -35.43 -5.44 46.34
C GLY A 576 -34.39 -6.54 46.47
N GLU A 577 -33.28 -6.11 47.06
CA GLU A 577 -32.13 -6.86 47.52
C GLU A 577 -32.49 -7.97 48.54
N SER A 578 -31.60 -8.95 48.69
CA SER A 578 -30.93 -9.13 49.99
C SER A 578 -29.81 -10.17 49.94
N HIS A 579 -28.64 -9.75 50.45
CA HIS A 579 -27.70 -10.43 51.37
C HIS A 579 -27.33 -11.92 51.19
N ALA A 580 -26.19 -12.44 51.64
CA ALA A 580 -24.85 -12.01 52.02
C ALA A 580 -24.20 -13.29 52.64
N TYR A 581 -22.89 -13.47 52.46
CA TYR A 581 -21.97 -14.36 53.21
C TYR A 581 -22.11 -15.91 53.19
N GLY A 582 -20.98 -16.59 52.95
CA GLY A 582 -20.75 -17.98 53.39
C GLY A 582 -19.64 -18.71 52.61
N HIS A 583 -18.52 -18.99 53.28
CA HIS A 583 -17.28 -19.65 52.79
C HIS A 583 -17.45 -21.12 52.27
N PRO A 584 -16.42 -21.72 51.63
CA PRO A 584 -16.48 -22.96 50.86
C PRO A 584 -16.14 -24.21 51.69
N SER A 585 -16.64 -25.38 51.26
CA SER A 585 -16.17 -26.69 51.74
C SER A 585 -16.15 -27.74 50.63
N GLU A 586 -15.06 -28.52 50.63
CA GLU A 586 -14.72 -29.66 49.78
C GLU A 586 -15.72 -30.84 49.83
N HIS A 587 -15.71 -31.67 48.77
CA HIS A 587 -15.70 -33.15 48.72
C HIS A 587 -16.29 -33.64 47.36
N GLN A 588 -15.46 -34.16 46.44
CA GLN A 588 -15.14 -35.58 46.19
C GLN A 588 -16.04 -36.29 45.15
N HIS A 589 -15.38 -36.78 44.09
CA HIS A 589 -15.55 -38.04 43.34
C HIS A 589 -16.96 -38.65 43.16
N ALA A 590 -17.35 -38.95 41.91
CA ALA A 590 -17.12 -40.27 41.29
C ALA A 590 -17.87 -40.44 39.95
N ASP A 591 -17.27 -41.25 39.09
CA ASP A 591 -17.70 -41.75 37.79
C ASP A 591 -19.16 -42.25 37.70
N ARG A 592 -19.76 -42.14 36.49
CA ARG A 592 -19.94 -43.28 35.57
C ARG A 592 -20.78 -42.92 34.35
N GLN A 593 -20.16 -43.15 33.20
CA GLN A 593 -20.77 -43.45 31.89
C GLN A 593 -21.44 -44.85 31.91
N PRO A 594 -22.19 -45.29 30.87
CA PRO A 594 -22.07 -44.96 29.43
C PRO A 594 -23.11 -43.98 28.88
#